data_AF-A0AAW0EW65-F1
#
_entry.id   AF-A0AAW0EW65-F1
#
_cell.length_a   1.000
_cell.length_b   1.000
_cell.length_c   1.000
_cell.angle_alpha   90.00
_cell.angle_beta   90.00
_cell.angle_gamma   90.00
#
_symmetry.space_group_name_H-M   'P 1'
#
loop_
_entity.id
_entity.type
_entity.pdbx_description
1 polymer ?
#
loop_
_entity_poly.entity_id
_entity_poly.type
_entity_poly.pdbx_seq_one_letter_code
_entity_poly.pdbx_strand_id
1 'polypeptide(L)'
;MSSGALGRGSFRSVVAGVHPRRIPTYYNSAYELIQLHRAHRDVTRNFLVRDKVFDNKFPGCALANGLFKMVPNKRDNFHTRELTESVRHRTIWAQRIQQQRTTNAAILADAAKELSPAQMEERFSYRTADAAAYFSPETYTAANNWPNFWQHPTERHVVPRPRWRREPELGGITRVLDVAATPIADF
;
A
#
# COMPACT_ATOMS: atom_id res chain seq x y z
N MET A 1 5.53 30.11 -4.12
CA MET A 1 5.73 28.78 -4.77
C MET A 1 5.32 28.88 -6.23
N SER A 2 6.17 28.46 -7.16
CA SER A 2 5.76 28.31 -8.56
C SER A 2 4.78 27.14 -8.68
N SER A 3 3.66 27.33 -9.38
CA SER A 3 2.50 26.41 -9.45
C SER A 3 2.75 25.05 -10.15
N GLY A 4 4.01 24.68 -10.39
CA GLY A 4 4.37 23.45 -11.11
C GLY A 4 3.88 22.17 -10.43
N ALA A 5 3.75 22.18 -9.10
CA ALA A 5 3.31 21.02 -8.32
C ALA A 5 1.88 20.54 -8.65
N LEU A 6 1.02 21.40 -9.20
CA LEU A 6 -0.37 21.08 -9.52
C LEU A 6 -0.56 20.54 -10.95
N GLY A 7 0.52 20.39 -11.73
CA GLY A 7 0.45 19.83 -13.08
C GLY A 7 -0.08 20.79 -14.16
N ARG A 8 -0.35 22.06 -13.84
CA ARG A 8 -0.88 23.08 -14.78
C ARG A 8 0.19 23.85 -15.57
N GLY A 9 1.47 23.64 -15.26
CA GLY A 9 2.57 24.46 -15.76
C GLY A 9 3.11 25.40 -14.69
N SER A 10 4.34 25.85 -14.88
CA SER A 10 5.04 26.74 -13.94
C SER A 10 4.93 28.20 -14.42
N PHE A 11 5.37 29.15 -13.60
CA PHE A 11 5.45 30.55 -14.02
C PHE A 11 6.28 30.72 -15.31
N ARG A 12 7.32 29.89 -15.49
CA ARG A 12 8.18 29.89 -16.69
C ARG A 12 7.37 29.63 -17.97
N SER A 13 6.45 28.66 -17.95
CA SER A 13 5.62 28.36 -19.12
C SER A 13 4.57 29.45 -19.39
N VAL A 14 4.10 30.12 -18.34
CA VAL A 14 3.18 31.26 -18.46
C VAL A 14 3.90 32.45 -19.11
N VAL A 15 5.08 32.80 -18.62
CA VAL A 15 5.90 33.90 -19.17
C VAL A 15 6.29 33.62 -20.62
N ALA A 16 6.59 32.37 -20.96
CA ALA A 16 6.91 31.97 -22.33
C ALA A 16 5.67 31.92 -23.27
N GLY A 17 4.45 32.18 -22.79
CA GLY A 17 3.25 32.17 -23.61
C GLY A 17 2.90 30.80 -24.20
N VAL A 18 3.34 29.70 -23.55
CA VAL A 18 3.15 28.34 -24.09
C VAL A 18 1.67 27.98 -24.04
N HIS A 19 1.13 27.51 -25.17
CA HIS A 19 -0.25 27.02 -25.27
C HIS A 19 -0.28 25.49 -25.45
N PRO A 20 -0.17 24.70 -24.36
CA PRO A 20 -0.08 23.25 -24.46
C PRO A 20 -1.42 22.66 -24.92
N ARG A 21 -1.45 22.08 -26.12
CA ARG A 21 -2.58 21.28 -26.60
C ARG A 21 -2.53 19.88 -25.97
N ARG A 22 -3.10 19.74 -24.78
CA ARG A 22 -3.15 18.46 -24.06
C ARG A 22 -4.31 17.61 -24.55
N ILE A 23 -4.03 16.34 -24.85
CA ILE A 23 -5.06 15.34 -25.15
C ILE A 23 -5.50 14.72 -23.82
N PRO A 24 -6.77 14.81 -23.41
CA PRO A 24 -7.25 14.19 -22.18
C PRO A 24 -7.15 12.68 -22.31
N THR A 25 -6.49 12.04 -21.34
CA THR A 25 -6.32 10.59 -21.29
C THR A 25 -6.82 10.05 -19.97
N TYR A 26 -7.41 8.85 -20.03
CA TYR A 26 -7.89 8.18 -18.83
C TYR A 26 -6.69 7.71 -18.01
N TYR A 27 -6.69 8.01 -16.71
CA TYR A 27 -5.59 7.65 -15.81
C TYR A 27 -6.10 7.29 -14.42
N ASN A 28 -5.82 6.06 -13.97
CA ASN A 28 -6.38 5.53 -12.71
C ASN A 28 -5.87 6.22 -11.43
N SER A 29 -4.77 6.98 -11.51
CA SER A 29 -4.15 7.66 -10.36
C SER A 29 -3.77 6.74 -9.20
N ALA A 30 -3.47 5.46 -9.46
CA ALA A 30 -3.16 4.49 -8.39
C ALA A 30 -1.93 4.91 -7.57
N TYR A 31 -0.88 5.40 -8.23
CA TYR A 31 0.32 5.88 -7.56
C TYR A 31 0.04 7.13 -6.71
N GLU A 32 -0.66 8.12 -7.25
CA GLU A 32 -1.08 9.32 -6.54
C GLU A 32 -1.93 8.99 -5.31
N LEU A 33 -2.83 8.01 -5.41
CA LEU A 33 -3.65 7.55 -4.28
C LEU A 33 -2.79 6.90 -3.18
N ILE A 34 -1.79 6.09 -3.55
CA ILE A 34 -0.81 5.54 -2.59
C ILE A 34 -0.05 6.68 -1.89
N GLN A 35 0.39 7.69 -2.64
CA GLN A 35 1.11 8.83 -2.08
C GLN A 35 0.21 9.71 -1.19
N LEU A 36 -1.05 9.91 -1.57
CA LEU A 36 -2.02 10.61 -0.74
C LEU A 36 -2.27 9.87 0.59
N HIS A 37 -2.37 8.54 0.54
CA HIS A 37 -2.52 7.72 1.74
C HIS A 37 -1.31 7.89 2.68
N ARG A 38 -0.09 7.81 2.14
CA ARG A 38 1.15 8.05 2.91
C ARG A 38 1.20 9.46 3.51
N ALA A 39 0.94 10.48 2.70
CA ALA A 39 0.92 11.87 3.14
C ALA A 39 -0.13 12.12 4.23
N HIS A 40 -1.31 11.50 4.13
CA HIS A 40 -2.33 11.60 5.17
C HIS A 40 -1.87 10.96 6.48
N ARG A 41 -1.25 9.76 6.42
CA ARG A 41 -0.67 9.11 7.60
C ARG A 41 0.40 9.97 8.27
N ASP A 42 1.23 10.64 7.49
CA ASP A 42 2.28 11.52 8.01
C ASP A 42 1.70 12.78 8.67
N VAL A 43 0.66 13.38 8.09
CA VAL A 43 -0.07 14.49 8.74
C VAL A 43 -0.64 14.05 10.09
N THR A 44 -1.35 12.92 10.14
CA THR A 44 -1.93 12.41 11.39
C THR A 44 -0.86 12.11 12.43
N ARG A 45 0.27 11.52 12.01
CA ARG A 45 1.43 11.30 12.87
C ARG A 45 2.02 12.61 13.39
N ASN A 46 2.11 13.64 12.57
CA ASN A 46 2.64 14.94 12.97
C ASN A 46 1.73 15.64 14.00
N PHE A 47 0.41 15.58 13.83
CA PHE A 47 -0.53 16.02 14.86
C PHE A 47 -0.33 15.26 16.16
N LEU A 48 -0.28 13.92 16.10
CA LEU A 48 -0.06 13.08 17.27
C LEU A 48 1.24 13.44 18.01
N VAL A 49 2.33 13.70 17.28
CA VAL A 49 3.64 14.05 17.84
C VAL A 49 3.63 15.44 18.48
N ARG A 50 3.01 16.43 17.82
CA ARG A 50 2.85 17.79 18.34
C ARG A 50 2.02 17.82 19.63
N ASP A 51 1.02 16.97 19.71
CA ASP A 51 0.01 16.99 20.78
C ASP A 51 0.27 15.95 21.88
N LYS A 52 1.49 15.39 21.93
CA LYS A 52 1.90 14.53 23.05
C LYS A 52 1.90 15.32 24.36
N VAL A 53 1.17 14.81 25.33
CA VAL A 53 1.15 15.29 26.72
C VAL A 53 1.90 14.29 27.61
N PHE A 54 2.54 14.78 28.66
CA PHE A 54 3.14 13.93 29.68
C PHE A 54 2.06 13.16 30.44
N ASP A 55 2.27 11.86 30.52
CA ASP A 55 1.47 10.90 31.26
C ASP A 55 2.45 9.92 31.92
N ASN A 56 3.15 10.43 32.94
CA ASN A 56 4.16 9.69 33.67
C ASN A 56 3.47 8.81 34.72
N LYS A 57 3.81 7.52 34.68
CA LYS A 57 3.24 6.49 35.56
C LYS A 57 3.99 6.33 36.89
N PHE A 58 5.17 6.94 37.01
CA PHE A 58 6.00 6.87 38.20
C PHE A 58 5.82 8.14 39.05
N PRO A 59 5.73 8.00 40.39
CA PRO A 59 5.41 9.11 41.28
C PRO A 59 6.46 10.24 41.23
N GLY A 60 7.74 9.91 41.07
CA GLY A 60 8.83 10.89 41.00
C GLY A 60 8.77 11.85 39.79
N CYS A 61 8.00 11.52 38.76
CA CYS A 61 7.85 12.35 37.56
C CYS A 61 6.42 12.91 37.39
N ALA A 62 5.53 12.69 38.37
CA ALA A 62 4.11 13.06 38.26
C ALA A 62 3.89 14.59 38.16
N LEU A 63 4.84 15.40 38.66
CA LEU A 63 4.77 16.87 38.64
C LEU A 63 4.66 17.49 37.23
N ALA A 64 5.09 16.75 36.19
CA ALA A 64 5.02 17.21 34.81
C ALA A 64 3.79 16.71 34.05
N ASN A 65 2.94 15.88 34.68
CA ASN A 65 1.74 15.34 34.03
C ASN A 65 0.77 16.47 33.65
N GLY A 66 0.14 16.35 32.48
CA GLY A 66 -0.73 17.38 31.92
C GLY A 66 0.00 18.47 31.12
N LEU A 67 1.34 18.55 31.18
CA LEU A 67 2.12 19.43 30.32
C LEU A 67 2.40 18.77 28.97
N PHE A 68 2.51 19.57 27.90
CA PHE A 68 2.98 19.07 26.61
C PHE A 68 4.42 18.54 26.73
N LYS A 69 4.72 17.45 26.01
CA LYS A 69 6.08 16.89 25.94
C LYS A 69 7.06 17.79 25.19
N MET A 70 6.57 18.69 24.35
CA MET A 70 7.39 19.69 23.67
C MET A 70 7.28 21.04 24.38
N VAL A 71 8.43 21.70 24.58
CA VAL A 71 8.50 23.10 25.02
C VAL A 71 7.75 23.99 24.01
N PRO A 72 7.01 25.02 24.45
CA PRO A 72 6.16 25.85 23.57
C PRO A 72 6.86 26.36 22.29
N ASN A 73 8.07 26.94 22.40
CA ASN A 73 8.82 27.42 21.23
C ASN A 73 9.13 26.31 20.21
N LYS A 74 9.50 25.12 20.69
CA LYS A 74 9.77 23.97 19.81
C LYS A 74 8.47 23.43 19.20
N ARG A 75 7.39 23.43 19.96
CA ARG A 75 6.07 22.99 19.49
C ARG A 75 5.54 23.90 18.38
N ASP A 76 5.70 25.21 18.53
CA ASP A 76 5.32 26.19 17.51
C ASP A 76 6.17 26.04 16.23
N ASN A 77 7.50 25.94 16.37
CA ASN A 77 8.40 25.66 15.25
C ASN A 77 8.08 24.34 14.53
N PHE A 78 7.71 23.30 15.27
CA PHE A 78 7.28 22.02 14.68
C PHE A 78 5.96 22.17 13.91
N HIS A 79 5.02 22.96 14.43
CA HIS A 79 3.74 23.20 13.79
C HIS A 79 3.89 23.97 12.46
N THR A 80 4.68 25.04 12.47
CA THR A 80 4.87 25.92 11.32
C THR A 80 5.70 25.27 10.21
N ARG A 81 6.70 24.46 10.56
CA ARG A 81 7.55 23.76 9.60
C ARG A 81 6.97 22.43 9.17
N GLU A 82 7.02 21.42 10.04
CA GLU A 82 6.74 20.02 9.67
C GLU A 82 5.25 19.78 9.40
N LEU A 83 4.39 20.21 10.33
CA LEU A 83 2.97 19.91 10.25
C LEU A 83 2.31 20.67 9.09
N THR A 84 2.57 21.96 8.97
CA THR A 84 1.99 22.77 7.89
C THR A 84 2.49 22.33 6.51
N GLU A 85 3.77 21.97 6.36
CA GLU A 85 4.29 21.43 5.10
C GLU A 85 3.66 20.08 4.75
N SER A 86 3.51 19.17 5.72
CA SER A 86 2.84 17.88 5.48
C SER A 86 1.39 18.06 5.01
N VAL A 87 0.67 19.05 5.57
CA VAL A 87 -0.68 19.41 5.12
C VAL A 87 -0.66 19.95 3.69
N ARG A 88 0.29 20.83 3.34
CA ARG A 88 0.44 21.36 1.97
C ARG A 88 0.72 20.24 0.96
N HIS A 89 1.61 19.30 1.29
CA HIS A 89 1.91 18.14 0.43
C HIS A 89 0.68 17.25 0.21
N ARG A 90 -0.07 16.94 1.28
CA ARG A 90 -1.34 16.21 1.17
C ARG A 90 -2.34 16.94 0.26
N THR A 91 -2.44 18.26 0.39
CA THR A 91 -3.34 19.09 -0.44
C THR A 91 -2.94 19.06 -1.92
N ILE A 92 -1.65 19.12 -2.24
CA ILE A 92 -1.16 19.01 -3.62
C ILE A 92 -1.59 17.67 -4.24
N TRP A 93 -1.39 16.55 -3.54
CA TRP A 93 -1.83 15.24 -4.02
C TRP A 93 -3.35 15.17 -4.22
N ALA A 94 -4.12 15.66 -3.25
CA ALA A 94 -5.58 15.68 -3.35
C ALA A 94 -6.05 16.50 -4.56
N GLN A 95 -5.46 17.68 -4.80
CA GLN A 95 -5.81 18.53 -5.94
C GLN A 95 -5.46 17.88 -7.28
N ARG A 96 -4.31 17.21 -7.40
CA ARG A 96 -3.94 16.46 -8.61
C ARG A 96 -4.93 15.33 -8.91
N ILE A 97 -5.28 14.55 -7.88
CA ILE A 97 -6.23 13.43 -8.02
C ILE A 97 -7.62 13.96 -8.39
N GLN A 98 -8.07 15.04 -7.76
CA GLN A 98 -9.37 15.63 -8.08
C GLN A 98 -9.43 16.10 -9.55
N GLN A 99 -8.38 16.77 -10.03
CA GLN A 99 -8.30 17.19 -11.43
C GLN A 99 -8.37 15.99 -12.38
N GLN A 100 -7.61 14.92 -12.10
CA GLN A 100 -7.63 13.72 -12.92
C GLN A 100 -8.98 13.00 -12.88
N ARG A 101 -9.65 12.95 -11.72
CA ARG A 101 -11.00 12.38 -11.61
C ARG A 101 -12.01 13.15 -12.46
N THR A 102 -11.93 14.47 -12.49
CA THR A 102 -12.76 15.29 -13.39
C THR A 102 -12.46 14.98 -14.85
N THR A 103 -11.19 14.85 -15.24
CA THR A 103 -10.82 14.44 -16.61
C THR A 103 -11.32 13.05 -16.96
N ASN A 104 -11.15 12.07 -16.07
CA ASN A 104 -11.64 10.71 -16.28
C ASN A 104 -13.17 10.68 -16.43
N ALA A 105 -13.90 11.43 -15.62
CA ALA A 105 -15.36 11.51 -15.71
C ALA A 105 -15.81 12.08 -17.07
N ALA A 106 -15.13 13.12 -17.58
CA ALA A 106 -15.41 13.66 -18.91
C ALA A 106 -15.13 12.63 -20.02
N ILE A 107 -14.01 11.90 -19.93
CA ILE A 107 -13.66 10.86 -20.91
C ILE A 107 -14.67 9.71 -20.89
N LEU A 108 -15.07 9.25 -19.71
CA LEU A 108 -16.06 8.18 -19.57
C LEU A 108 -17.43 8.61 -20.09
N ALA A 109 -17.85 9.85 -19.82
CA ALA A 109 -19.10 10.40 -20.33
C ALA A 109 -19.10 10.53 -21.85
N ASP A 110 -17.95 10.85 -22.46
CA ASP A 110 -17.82 10.94 -23.91
C ASP A 110 -17.84 9.55 -24.57
N ALA A 111 -17.04 8.62 -24.04
CA ALA A 111 -16.99 7.25 -24.52
C ALA A 111 -18.33 6.52 -24.39
N ALA A 112 -19.12 6.82 -23.35
CA ALA A 112 -20.46 6.24 -23.16
C ALA A 112 -21.49 6.66 -24.23
N LYS A 113 -21.21 7.70 -25.04
CA LYS A 113 -22.07 8.09 -26.18
C LYS A 113 -21.89 7.16 -27.38
N GLU A 114 -20.72 6.56 -27.51
CA GLU A 114 -20.33 5.75 -28.68
C GLU A 114 -20.26 4.26 -28.37
N LEU A 115 -20.00 3.90 -27.11
CA LEU A 115 -19.75 2.52 -26.67
C LEU A 115 -20.88 1.99 -25.80
N SER A 116 -21.19 0.71 -25.99
CA SER A 116 -22.05 -0.03 -25.07
C SER A 116 -21.38 -0.22 -23.69
N PRO A 117 -22.15 -0.50 -22.61
CA PRO A 117 -21.57 -0.73 -21.28
C PRO A 117 -20.52 -1.84 -21.23
N ALA A 118 -20.68 -2.92 -22.01
CA ALA A 118 -19.70 -4.01 -22.07
C ALA A 118 -18.38 -3.56 -22.71
N GLN A 119 -18.46 -2.80 -23.81
CA GLN A 119 -17.28 -2.23 -24.49
C GLN A 119 -16.58 -1.19 -23.61
N MET A 120 -17.34 -0.45 -22.80
CA MET A 120 -16.78 0.47 -21.80
C MET A 120 -15.99 -0.29 -20.72
N GLU A 121 -16.55 -1.37 -20.16
CA GLU A 121 -15.83 -2.19 -19.18
C GLU A 121 -14.55 -2.75 -19.78
N GLU A 122 -14.62 -3.34 -20.98
CA GLU A 122 -13.44 -3.90 -21.65
C GLU A 122 -12.36 -2.84 -21.92
N ARG A 123 -12.75 -1.67 -22.46
CA ARG A 123 -11.81 -0.60 -22.85
C ARG A 123 -11.10 0.05 -21.68
N PHE A 124 -11.77 0.21 -20.54
CA PHE A 124 -11.23 0.88 -19.35
C PHE A 124 -10.82 -0.08 -18.23
N SER A 125 -10.87 -1.39 -18.50
CA SER A 125 -10.38 -2.43 -17.59
C SER A 125 -8.85 -2.49 -17.58
N TYR A 126 -8.28 -2.71 -16.39
CA TYR A 126 -6.87 -3.07 -16.22
C TYR A 126 -6.70 -4.55 -15.86
N ARG A 127 -7.72 -5.39 -16.10
CA ARG A 127 -7.61 -6.83 -15.84
C ARG A 127 -6.55 -7.43 -16.75
N THR A 128 -5.62 -8.16 -16.15
CA THR A 128 -4.56 -8.90 -16.83
C THR A 128 -4.71 -10.39 -16.56
N ALA A 129 -4.10 -11.24 -17.41
CA ALA A 129 -4.16 -12.69 -17.24
C ALA A 129 -3.55 -13.18 -15.92
N ASP A 130 -2.60 -12.44 -15.36
CA ASP A 130 -1.94 -12.72 -14.09
C ASP A 130 -2.63 -12.08 -12.87
N ALA A 131 -3.71 -11.32 -13.04
CA ALA A 131 -4.40 -10.66 -11.93
C ALA A 131 -4.84 -11.64 -10.83
N ALA A 132 -5.29 -12.84 -11.21
CA ALA A 132 -5.68 -13.88 -10.25
C ALA A 132 -4.50 -14.34 -9.38
N ALA A 133 -3.26 -14.30 -9.86
CA ALA A 133 -2.10 -14.68 -9.06
C ALA A 133 -1.89 -13.76 -7.84
N TYR A 134 -2.32 -12.49 -7.93
CA TYR A 134 -2.16 -11.50 -6.87
C TYR A 134 -3.42 -11.31 -6.01
N PHE A 135 -4.60 -11.39 -6.62
CA PHE A 135 -5.87 -11.07 -5.95
C PHE A 135 -6.71 -12.30 -5.57
N SER A 136 -6.47 -13.46 -6.18
CA SER A 136 -7.24 -14.70 -5.94
C SER A 136 -6.40 -15.95 -6.24
N PRO A 137 -5.29 -16.19 -5.52
CA PRO A 137 -4.32 -17.24 -5.85
C PRO A 137 -4.92 -18.66 -5.80
N GLU A 138 -6.04 -18.85 -5.10
CA GLU A 138 -6.77 -20.13 -5.03
C GLU A 138 -7.34 -20.58 -6.38
N THR A 139 -7.69 -19.63 -7.25
CA THR A 139 -8.26 -19.92 -8.58
C THR A 139 -7.20 -19.82 -9.69
N TYR A 140 -5.98 -19.40 -9.36
CA TYR A 140 -4.90 -19.26 -10.32
C TYR A 140 -4.21 -20.61 -10.57
N THR A 141 -4.45 -21.18 -11.74
CA THR A 141 -3.93 -22.51 -12.13
C THR A 141 -2.81 -22.45 -13.17
N ALA A 142 -2.47 -21.26 -13.67
CA ALA A 142 -1.54 -21.12 -14.79
C ALA A 142 -0.06 -21.34 -14.40
N ALA A 143 0.30 -21.11 -13.14
CA ALA A 143 1.65 -21.39 -12.62
C ALA A 143 1.65 -21.59 -11.10
N ASN A 144 2.68 -22.28 -10.60
CA ASN A 144 2.95 -22.38 -9.16
C ASN A 144 3.56 -21.05 -8.67
N ASN A 145 2.79 -20.30 -7.88
CA ASN A 145 3.21 -19.02 -7.28
C ASN A 145 3.44 -19.11 -5.76
N TRP A 146 3.54 -20.34 -5.21
CA TRP A 146 3.75 -20.56 -3.78
C TRP A 146 5.25 -20.49 -3.43
N PRO A 147 5.66 -19.71 -2.42
CA PRO A 147 7.07 -19.69 -1.97
C PRO A 147 7.56 -21.07 -1.51
N ASN A 148 6.70 -21.81 -0.84
CA ASN A 148 6.85 -23.21 -0.45
C ASN A 148 6.44 -24.14 -1.61
N PHE A 149 7.10 -24.02 -2.75
CA PHE A 149 6.70 -24.67 -4.01
C PHE A 149 6.48 -26.19 -3.88
N TRP A 150 7.25 -26.89 -3.03
CA TRP A 150 7.12 -28.33 -2.80
C TRP A 150 5.79 -28.72 -2.14
N GLN A 151 5.12 -27.79 -1.45
CA GLN A 151 3.80 -28.01 -0.85
C GLN A 151 2.64 -27.69 -1.80
N HIS A 152 2.91 -27.09 -2.96
CA HIS A 152 1.89 -26.77 -3.95
C HIS A 152 1.20 -28.05 -4.44
N PRO A 153 -0.12 -28.04 -4.76
CA PRO A 153 -0.84 -29.24 -5.20
C PRO A 153 -0.20 -29.99 -6.38
N THR A 154 0.50 -29.30 -7.28
CA THR A 154 1.24 -29.93 -8.41
C THR A 154 2.47 -30.72 -7.94
N GLU A 155 3.20 -30.20 -6.94
CA GLU A 155 4.42 -30.79 -6.39
C GLU A 155 4.18 -31.59 -5.11
N ARG A 156 2.92 -31.73 -4.68
CA ARG A 156 2.55 -32.43 -3.44
C ARG A 156 3.03 -33.88 -3.38
N HIS A 157 3.33 -34.46 -4.53
CA HIS A 157 3.91 -35.80 -4.66
C HIS A 157 5.36 -35.89 -4.14
N VAL A 158 6.10 -34.78 -4.10
CA VAL A 158 7.47 -34.68 -3.58
C VAL A 158 7.52 -34.73 -2.06
N VAL A 159 6.48 -34.23 -1.38
CA VAL A 159 6.44 -34.21 0.09
C VAL A 159 6.21 -35.62 0.62
N PRO A 160 7.18 -36.20 1.36
CA PRO A 160 7.00 -37.51 1.95
C PRO A 160 5.82 -37.47 2.93
N ARG A 161 4.97 -38.49 2.88
CA ARG A 161 3.83 -38.64 3.79
C ARG A 161 4.15 -39.76 4.78
N PRO A 162 4.89 -39.45 5.87
CA PRO A 162 5.29 -40.47 6.81
C PRO A 162 4.05 -41.08 7.48
N ARG A 163 4.12 -42.38 7.76
CA ARG A 163 3.09 -43.05 8.55
C ARG A 163 3.33 -42.68 10.00
N TRP A 164 2.44 -41.89 10.58
CA TRP A 164 2.53 -41.48 11.98
C TRP A 164 1.41 -42.11 12.82
N ARG A 165 1.71 -42.42 14.08
CA ARG A 165 0.77 -42.94 15.07
C ARG A 165 1.03 -42.30 16.43
N ARG A 166 -0.01 -42.14 17.24
CA ARG A 166 0.13 -41.72 18.65
C ARG A 166 0.32 -42.96 19.51
N GLU A 167 1.36 -42.96 20.35
CA GLU A 167 1.66 -44.06 21.27
C GLU A 167 1.07 -43.76 22.66
N PRO A 168 0.02 -44.48 23.11
CA PRO A 168 -0.61 -44.23 24.40
C PRO A 168 0.36 -44.42 25.58
N GLU A 169 1.23 -45.42 25.47
CA GLU A 169 2.25 -45.75 26.48
C GLU A 169 3.28 -44.64 26.69
N LEU A 170 3.42 -43.74 25.72
CA LEU A 170 4.29 -42.56 25.80
C LEU A 170 3.51 -41.29 26.15
N GLY A 171 2.33 -41.41 26.75
CA GLY A 171 1.47 -40.27 27.05
C GLY A 171 0.82 -39.65 25.81
N GLY A 172 0.66 -40.42 24.72
CA GLY A 172 -0.01 -39.98 23.50
C GLY A 172 0.88 -39.22 22.50
N ILE A 173 2.21 -39.34 22.62
CA ILE A 173 3.16 -38.72 21.68
C ILE A 173 3.01 -39.32 20.27
N THR A 174 2.97 -38.44 19.25
CA THR A 174 2.99 -38.84 17.85
C THR A 174 4.40 -39.26 17.42
N ARG A 175 4.56 -40.48 16.91
CA ARG A 175 5.82 -40.98 16.32
C ARG A 175 5.63 -41.39 14.86
N VAL A 176 6.70 -41.26 14.08
CA VAL A 176 6.80 -41.79 12.71
C VAL A 176 7.19 -43.26 12.80
N LEU A 177 6.50 -44.11 12.03
CA LEU A 177 6.67 -45.56 12.01
C LEU A 177 7.66 -46.04 10.94
N ASP A 178 7.99 -45.18 9.98
CA ASP A 178 8.86 -45.53 8.86
C ASP A 178 10.30 -45.74 9.34
N VAL A 179 10.97 -46.76 8.81
CA VAL A 179 12.35 -47.10 9.16
C VAL A 179 13.29 -46.06 8.57
N ALA A 180 14.24 -45.57 9.39
CA ALA A 180 15.25 -44.63 8.94
C ALA A 180 16.18 -45.28 7.90
N ALA A 181 16.48 -44.56 6.81
CA ALA A 181 17.45 -45.02 5.82
C ALA A 181 18.85 -45.08 6.44
N THR A 182 19.58 -46.16 6.21
CA THR A 182 20.97 -46.30 6.66
C THR A 182 21.85 -45.38 5.83
N PRO A 183 22.55 -44.40 6.45
CA PRO A 183 23.50 -43.56 5.72
C PRO A 183 24.69 -44.41 5.26
N ILE A 184 25.27 -44.08 4.10
CA ILE A 184 26.52 -44.68 3.64
C ILE A 184 27.64 -44.20 4.56
N ALA A 185 28.35 -45.14 5.20
CA ALA A 185 29.34 -44.83 6.22
C ALA A 185 30.76 -44.60 5.66
N ASP A 186 31.11 -45.20 4.52
CA ASP A 186 32.45 -45.17 3.94
C ASP A 186 32.41 -45.01 2.39
N PHE A 187 33.47 -44.45 1.80
CA PHE A 187 33.62 -44.22 0.34
C PHE A 187 34.35 -45.36 -0.37
#